data_AF-A0A4S3KRU7-F1
#
_entry.id   AF-A0A4S3KRU7-F1
#
_cell.length_a   1.000
_cell.length_b   1.000
_cell.length_c   1.000
_cell.angle_alpha   90.00
_cell.angle_beta   90.00
_cell.angle_gamma   90.00
#
_symmetry.space_group_name_H-M   'P 1'
#
loop_
_entity.id
_entity.type
_entity.pdbx_description
1 polymer ?
#
loop_
_entity_poly.entity_id
_entity_poly.type
_entity_poly.pdbx_seq_one_letter_code
_entity_poly.pdbx_strand_id
1 'polypeptide(L)'
;MRRSCLLSRQAAADFLGVSLRTVAYWEAGRCRVPWSVVRLLRILRLGDLGALSRDWAGWTLHAGALHSPEGRAFTPAESAWWALLLAQARAFRGCRAAAPRGRRPSRSMQQILTAQPLSIAGQFPMIAG
;
A
#
# COMPACT_ATOMS: atom_id res chain seq x y z
N MET A 1 9.08 -29.31 0.76
CA MET A 1 9.19 -27.92 0.25
C MET A 1 7.90 -27.49 -0.47
N ARG A 2 7.57 -27.90 -1.69
CA ARG A 2 6.32 -27.44 -2.38
C ARG A 2 5.01 -27.70 -1.65
N ARG A 3 4.96 -28.78 -0.83
CA ARG A 3 3.74 -29.20 -0.10
C ARG A 3 3.24 -28.13 0.87
N SER A 4 4.13 -27.29 1.40
CA SER A 4 3.73 -26.17 2.25
C SER A 4 2.93 -25.11 1.50
N CYS A 5 3.16 -24.98 0.19
CA CYS A 5 2.47 -24.03 -0.68
C CYS A 5 1.34 -24.70 -1.49
N LEU A 6 1.00 -25.96 -1.18
CA LEU A 6 -0.01 -26.76 -1.89
C LEU A 6 0.19 -26.87 -3.41
N LEU A 7 1.41 -26.65 -3.91
CA LEU A 7 1.72 -26.70 -5.33
C LEU A 7 1.97 -28.15 -5.80
N SER A 8 1.51 -28.48 -7.01
CA SER A 8 1.96 -29.67 -7.74
C SER A 8 3.44 -29.55 -8.12
N ARG A 9 4.09 -30.65 -8.55
CA ARG A 9 5.49 -30.57 -8.99
C ARG A 9 5.66 -29.67 -10.21
N GLN A 10 4.71 -29.73 -11.15
CA GLN A 10 4.71 -28.91 -12.35
C GLN A 10 4.49 -27.44 -12.00
N ALA A 11 3.46 -27.12 -11.20
CA ALA A 11 3.19 -25.75 -10.78
C ALA A 11 4.36 -25.14 -10.00
N ALA A 12 5.06 -25.93 -9.17
CA ALA A 12 6.27 -25.48 -8.50
C ALA A 12 7.42 -25.23 -9.48
N ALA A 13 7.59 -26.06 -10.50
CA ALA A 13 8.61 -25.87 -11.54
C ALA A 13 8.37 -24.58 -12.33
N ASP A 14 7.13 -24.37 -12.77
CA ASP A 14 6.72 -23.19 -13.54
C ASP A 14 6.88 -21.90 -12.70
N PHE A 15 6.41 -21.91 -11.45
CA PHE A 15 6.52 -20.77 -10.54
C PHE A 15 7.98 -20.40 -10.23
N LEU A 16 8.86 -21.39 -10.08
CA LEU A 16 10.26 -21.19 -9.74
C LEU A 16 11.13 -20.96 -10.99
N GLY A 17 10.61 -21.14 -12.20
CA GLY A 17 11.36 -21.04 -13.45
C GLY A 17 12.44 -22.12 -13.61
N VAL A 18 12.21 -23.32 -13.09
CA VAL A 18 13.18 -24.44 -13.15
C VAL A 18 12.55 -25.68 -13.78
N SER A 19 13.39 -26.64 -14.20
CA SER A 19 12.88 -27.90 -14.76
C SER A 19 12.22 -28.79 -13.70
N LEU A 20 11.24 -29.59 -14.13
CA LEU A 20 10.58 -30.59 -13.28
C LEU A 20 11.59 -31.57 -12.65
N ARG A 21 12.64 -31.92 -13.40
CA ARG A 21 13.78 -32.73 -12.93
C ARG A 21 14.46 -32.10 -11.71
N THR A 22 14.69 -30.80 -11.74
CA THR A 22 15.35 -30.06 -10.65
C THR A 22 14.50 -30.11 -9.38
N VAL A 23 13.19 -29.89 -9.51
CA VAL A 23 12.25 -30.00 -8.39
C VAL A 23 12.25 -31.43 -7.82
N ALA A 24 12.23 -32.46 -8.67
CA ALA A 24 12.30 -33.85 -8.23
C ALA A 24 13.61 -34.18 -7.51
N TYR A 25 14.74 -33.61 -7.94
CA TYR A 25 16.05 -33.83 -7.32
C TYR A 25 16.14 -33.19 -5.93
N TRP A 26 15.58 -31.99 -5.79
CA TRP A 26 15.42 -31.34 -4.48
C TRP A 26 14.53 -32.13 -3.53
N GLU A 27 13.40 -32.66 -4.01
CA GLU A 27 12.51 -33.48 -3.19
C GLU A 27 13.14 -34.81 -2.77
N ALA A 28 13.94 -35.42 -3.64
CA ALA A 28 14.66 -36.66 -3.37
C ALA A 28 15.96 -36.44 -2.57
N GLY A 29 16.28 -35.19 -2.18
CA GLY A 29 17.49 -34.86 -1.44
C GLY A 29 18.80 -35.08 -2.22
N ARG A 30 18.72 -35.20 -3.55
CA ARG A 30 19.88 -35.48 -4.42
C ARG A 30 20.78 -34.27 -4.60
N CYS A 31 20.25 -33.07 -4.43
CA CYS A 31 21.02 -31.84 -4.41
C CYS A 31 20.42 -30.82 -3.43
N ARG A 32 21.26 -29.90 -2.97
CA ARG A 32 20.86 -28.85 -2.05
C ARG A 32 19.92 -27.86 -2.74
N VAL A 33 18.84 -27.52 -2.04
CA VAL A 33 17.91 -26.48 -2.47
C VAL A 33 18.57 -25.10 -2.32
N PRO A 34 18.60 -24.26 -3.37
CA PRO A 34 19.07 -22.89 -3.25
C PRO A 34 18.22 -22.09 -2.26
N TRP A 35 18.86 -21.21 -1.48
CA TRP A 35 18.18 -20.45 -0.44
C TRP A 35 17.14 -19.46 -0.98
N SER A 36 17.35 -18.94 -2.19
CA SER A 36 16.41 -18.07 -2.90
C SER A 36 15.04 -18.75 -3.08
N VAL A 37 15.03 -20.04 -3.42
CA VAL A 37 13.80 -20.83 -3.59
C VAL A 37 13.06 -20.95 -2.25
N VAL A 38 13.79 -21.17 -1.15
CA VAL A 38 13.21 -21.25 0.19
C VAL A 38 12.57 -19.92 0.59
N ARG A 39 13.26 -18.80 0.34
CA ARG A 39 12.72 -17.45 0.60
C ARG A 39 11.48 -17.17 -0.25
N LEU A 40 11.51 -17.48 -1.53
CA LEU A 40 10.40 -17.23 -2.44
C LEU A 40 9.16 -18.03 -2.02
N LEU A 41 9.32 -19.30 -1.63
CA LEU A 41 8.19 -20.08 -1.13
C LEU A 41 7.66 -19.61 0.23
N ARG A 42 8.51 -19.02 1.09
CA ARG A 42 8.06 -18.38 2.33
C ARG A 42 7.19 -17.16 2.03
N ILE A 43 7.62 -16.31 1.11
CA ILE A 43 6.84 -15.15 0.66
C ILE A 43 5.51 -15.62 0.05
N LEU A 44 5.55 -16.62 -0.82
CA LEU A 44 4.34 -17.15 -1.45
C LEU A 44 3.32 -17.68 -0.43
N ARG A 45 3.80 -18.41 0.60
CA ARG A 45 2.91 -19.06 1.57
C ARG A 45 2.45 -18.13 2.68
N LEU A 46 3.39 -17.37 3.25
CA LEU A 46 3.19 -16.61 4.49
C LEU A 46 3.02 -15.12 4.22
N GLY A 47 3.34 -14.65 3.01
CA GLY A 47 3.51 -13.23 2.73
C GLY A 47 4.73 -12.62 3.42
N ASP A 48 5.56 -13.40 4.10
CA ASP A 48 6.64 -12.92 4.97
C ASP A 48 7.73 -12.20 4.16
N LEU A 49 7.72 -10.86 4.21
CA LEU A 49 8.72 -10.02 3.55
C LEU A 49 10.04 -9.98 4.32
N GLY A 50 10.03 -10.36 5.60
CA GLY A 50 11.25 -10.58 6.39
C GLY A 50 12.15 -11.67 5.82
N ALA A 51 11.60 -12.56 5.00
CA ALA A 51 12.38 -13.53 4.23
C ALA A 51 13.28 -12.88 3.17
N LEU A 52 12.97 -11.66 2.68
CA LEU A 52 13.78 -10.91 1.72
C LEU A 52 14.91 -10.12 2.41
N SER A 53 14.56 -9.29 3.39
CA SER A 53 15.49 -8.48 4.18
C SER A 53 14.99 -8.32 5.61
N ARG A 54 15.91 -8.09 6.56
CA ARG A 54 15.57 -7.83 7.97
C ARG A 54 14.79 -6.54 8.16
N ASP A 55 14.95 -5.56 7.27
CA ASP A 55 14.22 -4.28 7.36
C ASP A 55 12.72 -4.44 7.16
N TRP A 56 12.30 -5.56 6.55
CA TRP A 56 10.91 -5.94 6.34
C TRP A 56 10.41 -6.95 7.38
N ALA A 57 11.13 -7.14 8.49
CA ALA A 57 10.70 -8.04 9.55
C ALA A 57 9.33 -7.63 10.11
N GLY A 58 8.43 -8.60 10.24
CA GLY A 58 7.05 -8.38 10.70
C GLY A 58 6.09 -7.88 9.61
N TRP A 59 6.60 -7.44 8.45
CA TRP A 59 5.76 -7.07 7.32
C TRP A 59 5.29 -8.30 6.56
N THR A 60 4.02 -8.32 6.17
CA THR A 60 3.46 -9.41 5.37
C THR A 60 2.68 -8.91 4.16
N LEU A 61 2.77 -9.61 3.04
CA LEU A 61 1.98 -9.36 1.84
C LEU A 61 0.96 -10.50 1.68
N HIS A 62 -0.30 -10.23 2.03
CA HIS A 62 -1.37 -11.23 1.92
C HIS A 62 -2.73 -10.54 1.70
N ALA A 63 -3.68 -11.29 1.11
CA ALA A 63 -5.01 -10.78 0.76
C ALA A 63 -4.99 -9.50 -0.11
N GLY A 64 -3.98 -9.35 -0.98
CA GLY A 64 -3.86 -8.20 -1.88
C GLY A 64 -3.45 -6.89 -1.20
N ALA A 65 -3.04 -6.94 0.07
CA ALA A 65 -2.59 -5.77 0.83
C ALA A 65 -1.22 -6.02 1.48
N LEU A 66 -0.50 -4.92 1.73
CA LEU A 66 0.71 -4.90 2.53
C LEU A 66 0.33 -4.63 3.99
N HIS A 67 0.72 -5.51 4.90
CA HIS A 67 0.40 -5.40 6.32
C HIS A 67 1.63 -5.01 7.11
N SER A 68 1.47 -4.00 7.95
CA SER A 68 2.49 -3.54 8.88
C SER A 68 2.54 -4.41 10.13
N PRO A 69 3.69 -4.44 10.85
CA PRO A 69 3.81 -5.16 12.12
C PRO A 69 2.79 -4.70 13.18
N GLU A 70 2.32 -3.46 13.10
CA GLU A 70 1.30 -2.86 13.97
C GLU A 70 -0.13 -3.27 13.61
N GLY A 71 -0.30 -4.14 12.60
CA GLY A 71 -1.59 -4.67 12.17
C GLY A 71 -2.34 -3.77 11.20
N ARG A 72 -1.67 -2.80 10.55
CA ARG A 72 -2.32 -1.93 9.56
C ARG A 72 -2.15 -2.48 8.15
N ALA A 73 -3.25 -2.60 7.42
CA ALA A 73 -3.25 -2.98 6.02
C ALA A 73 -3.15 -1.75 5.12
N PHE A 74 -2.39 -1.88 4.03
CA PHE A 74 -2.28 -0.90 2.96
C PHE A 74 -2.59 -1.58 1.63
N THR A 75 -3.68 -1.18 0.99
CA THR A 75 -3.99 -1.61 -0.36
C THR A 75 -3.08 -0.91 -1.38
N PRO A 76 -2.88 -1.48 -2.58
CA PRO A 76 -2.13 -0.81 -3.64
C PRO A 76 -2.65 0.61 -3.94
N ALA A 77 -3.98 0.78 -3.96
CA ALA A 77 -4.62 2.08 -4.21
C ALA A 77 -4.31 3.12 -3.12
N GLU A 78 -4.37 2.74 -1.84
CA GLU A 78 -4.00 3.63 -0.73
C GLU A 78 -2.51 3.96 -0.76
N SER A 79 -1.67 2.96 -1.07
CA SER A 79 -0.23 3.12 -1.11
C SER A 79 0.26 4.06 -2.22
N ALA A 80 -0.50 4.17 -3.32
CA ALA A 80 -0.15 5.01 -4.47
C ALA A 80 -0.02 6.50 -4.11
N TRP A 81 -0.74 6.96 -3.08
CA TRP A 81 -0.79 8.36 -2.67
C TRP A 81 0.14 8.70 -1.50
N TRP A 82 0.85 7.73 -0.93
CA TRP A 82 1.70 7.98 0.25
C TRP A 82 2.78 9.02 0.01
N ALA A 83 3.45 8.97 -1.14
CA ALA A 83 4.49 9.94 -1.48
C ALA A 83 3.92 11.37 -1.57
N LEU A 84 2.72 11.51 -2.12
CA LEU A 84 2.02 12.79 -2.21
C LEU A 84 1.63 13.31 -0.82
N LEU A 85 1.10 12.45 0.04
CA LEU A 85 0.76 12.85 1.41
C LEU A 85 1.99 13.32 2.19
N LEU A 86 3.12 12.61 2.07
CA LEU A 86 4.37 13.00 2.69
C LEU A 86 4.88 14.35 2.14
N ALA A 87 4.74 14.59 0.83
CA ALA A 87 5.08 15.86 0.22
C ALA A 87 4.20 17.01 0.74
N GLN A 88 2.88 16.81 0.80
CA GLN A 88 1.94 17.79 1.35
C GLN A 88 2.25 18.09 2.83
N ALA A 89 2.54 17.07 3.64
CA ALA A 89 2.91 17.23 5.04
C ALA A 89 4.21 18.02 5.22
N ARG A 90 5.23 17.79 4.37
CA ARG A 90 6.47 18.57 4.37
C ARG A 90 6.21 20.03 3.98
N ALA A 91 5.44 20.26 2.91
CA ALA A 91 5.07 21.60 2.47
C ALA A 91 4.31 22.37 3.56
N PHE A 92 3.32 21.73 4.19
CA PHE A 92 2.56 22.31 5.30
C PHE A 92 3.45 22.69 6.48
N ARG A 93 4.37 21.80 6.89
CA ARG A 93 5.34 22.09 7.96
C ARG A 93 6.25 23.27 7.60
N GLY A 94 6.68 23.37 6.34
CA GLY A 94 7.46 24.50 5.83
C GLY A 94 6.70 25.82 5.91
N CYS A 95 5.49 25.88 5.37
CA CYS A 95 4.63 27.08 5.44
C CYS A 95 4.34 27.50 6.89
N ARG A 96 4.07 26.53 7.78
CA ARG A 96 3.80 26.82 9.19
C ARG A 96 5.04 27.34 9.94
N ALA A 97 6.23 26.85 9.60
CA ALA A 97 7.48 27.32 10.19
C ALA A 97 7.86 28.72 9.69
N ALA A 98 7.59 29.03 8.43
CA ALA A 98 7.84 30.34 7.82
C ALA A 98 6.79 31.41 8.20
N ALA A 99 5.60 31.00 8.67
CA ALA A 99 4.58 31.94 9.11
C ALA A 99 5.07 32.71 10.34
N PRO A 100 5.12 34.06 10.29
CA PRO A 100 5.55 34.86 11.44
C PRO A 100 4.60 34.58 12.61
N ARG A 101 5.17 34.14 13.74
CA ARG A 101 4.49 33.92 15.02
C ARG A 101 3.94 35.25 15.53
N GLY A 102 2.78 35.69 15.05
CA GLY A 102 2.15 36.93 15.53
C GLY A 102 1.40 37.78 14.52
N ARG A 103 1.23 37.36 13.26
CA ARG A 103 0.30 38.10 12.38
C ARG A 103 -1.13 37.71 12.74
N ARG A 104 -1.75 38.45 13.68
CA ARG A 104 -3.21 38.48 13.83
C ARG A 104 -3.80 38.72 12.44
N PRO A 105 -4.79 37.93 11.98
CA PRO A 105 -5.43 38.20 10.70
C PRO A 105 -5.97 39.63 10.74
N SER A 106 -5.49 40.48 9.83
CA SER A 106 -5.96 41.85 9.71
C SER A 106 -7.48 41.81 9.51
N ARG A 107 -8.20 42.58 10.34
CA ARG A 107 -9.66 42.66 10.42
C ARG A 107 -10.33 43.05 9.09
N SER A 108 -9.55 43.45 8.08
CA SER A 108 -9.94 43.92 6.75
C SER A 108 -10.29 42.80 5.74
N MET A 109 -10.70 41.62 6.21
CA MET A 109 -11.33 40.57 5.39
C MET A 109 -12.58 39.99 6.07
N GLN A 110 -13.16 40.70 7.04
CA GLN A 110 -14.49 40.36 7.55
C GLN A 110 -15.62 40.83 6.61
N GLN A 111 -15.30 41.59 5.54
CA GLN A 111 -16.30 42.10 4.61
C GLN A 111 -16.61 41.19 3.41
N ILE A 112 -15.80 40.15 3.12
CA ILE A 112 -16.08 39.23 2.01
C ILE A 112 -17.08 38.13 2.42
N LEU A 113 -17.13 37.75 3.70
CA LEU A 113 -18.09 36.72 4.17
C LEU A 113 -19.49 37.26 4.52
N THR A 114 -19.72 38.57 4.42
CA THR A 114 -21.04 39.18 4.63
C THR A 114 -21.78 39.51 3.33
N ALA A 115 -21.22 39.17 2.16
CA ALA A 115 -21.89 39.35 0.89
C ALA A 115 -22.93 38.22 0.64
N GLN A 116 -24.10 38.47 1.22
CA GLN A 116 -25.45 38.02 0.84
C GLN A 116 -25.78 36.51 0.82
N PRO A 117 -26.88 36.08 1.48
CA PRO A 117 -27.49 34.80 1.16
C PRO A 117 -28.05 34.88 -0.27
N LEU A 118 -27.60 33.98 -1.15
CA LEU A 118 -28.26 33.72 -2.43
C LEU A 118 -29.70 33.31 -2.12
N SER A 119 -30.63 34.25 -2.33
CA SER A 119 -32.06 33.99 -2.36
C SER A 119 -32.35 33.11 -3.55
N ILE A 120 -32.30 31.79 -3.35
CA ILE A 120 -32.82 30.80 -4.32
C ILE A 120 -34.34 30.81 -4.18
N ALA A 121 -34.96 31.93 -4.57
CA ALA A 121 -36.39 32.04 -4.74
C ALA A 121 -36.69 31.87 -6.23
N GLY A 122 -37.20 30.69 -6.58
CA GLY A 122 -38.05 30.47 -7.75
C GLY A 122 -37.35 30.30 -9.08
N GLN A 123 -37.18 29.05 -9.51
CA GLN A 123 -37.56 28.63 -10.87
C GLN A 123 -37.55 27.08 -10.95
N PHE A 124 -38.63 26.42 -10.55
CA PHE A 124 -38.94 25.06 -11.00
C PHE A 124 -40.26 25.15 -11.78
N PRO A 125 -40.25 25.02 -13.12
CA PRO A 125 -41.50 24.89 -13.84
C PRO A 125 -42.09 23.49 -13.58
N MET A 126 -43.34 23.49 -13.14
CA MET A 126 -44.19 22.30 -13.05
C MET A 126 -44.32 21.64 -14.42
N ILE A 127 -44.08 20.34 -14.47
CA ILE A 127 -44.51 19.50 -15.59
C ILE A 127 -45.94 19.06 -15.27
N ALA A 128 -46.89 19.61 -16.01
CA ALA A 128 -48.27 19.16 -16.07
C ALA A 128 -48.47 18.30 -17.31
N GLY A 129 -49.18 17.18 -17.17
CA GLY A 129 -49.70 16.35 -18.27
C GLY A 129 -48.98 15.03 -18.43
#